data_AF-A0A1M6VT72-F1
#
_entry.id   AF-A0A1M6VT72-F1
#
_cell.length_a   1.000
_cell.length_b   1.000
_cell.length_c   1.000
_cell.angle_alpha   90.00
_cell.angle_beta   90.00
_cell.angle_gamma   90.00
#
_symmetry.space_group_name_H-M   'P 1'
#
loop_
_entity.id
_entity.type
_entity.pdbx_description
1 polymer ?
#
loop_
_entity_poly.entity_id
_entity_poly.type
_entity_poly.pdbx_seq_one_letter_code
_entity_poly.pdbx_strand_id
1 'polypeptide(L)'
;MSKSTIFVQIASFTAAISLTACIGTSQCPAPEATPVQKPIILGQDTIQSAETQTGTHTEMQVVTGDSATQLLDQFNLPAPSQDQTPSVIVQTRVDTVLMMLPPCDKTHFSHCTLETTMDPYKAFPALANYVFSYADTLSRAGQTDSASVILNSFSSIAPMWQEWQAYSDTLRNDFGKRREEKAKEFESMALQIQNMNRVQASYSMVSETADSLIAQLAPGDSLANWAAGQKKIAYTNTLKKATKEFNEIKVLADEKAQFAEARKQTETFRIRYRDFEDTLHVQDFLKHVDELEKSLDSETAKMWEKNDPEKALAQADTLIANEKFEKAKDLLNKLKSSKYRKEANEKYIVLADAYCNKQRKTTSQIFAKSLKQTDEAKKKKLLNDAIAPLDKCLAEFPETTQREKVESNRKFIEKELAK
;
A
#
# COMPACT_ATOMS: atom_id res chain seq x y z
N MET A 1 -52.93 -7.20 49.38
CA MET A 1 -53.48 -8.25 48.49
C MET A 1 -52.60 -8.36 47.26
N SER A 2 -52.38 -9.60 46.85
CA SER A 2 -51.29 -10.14 46.02
C SER A 2 -50.99 -9.43 44.69
N LYS A 3 -49.69 -9.27 44.37
CA LYS A 3 -49.18 -9.30 43.00
C LYS A 3 -47.92 -10.17 42.95
N SER A 4 -48.01 -11.22 42.15
CA SER A 4 -47.05 -12.31 42.00
C SER A 4 -45.79 -11.88 41.25
N THR A 5 -44.64 -12.26 41.79
CA THR A 5 -43.31 -12.22 41.16
C THR A 5 -43.05 -13.57 40.51
N ILE A 6 -42.73 -13.60 39.21
CA ILE A 6 -42.15 -14.79 38.55
C ILE A 6 -40.73 -14.41 38.12
N PHE A 7 -39.76 -15.06 38.77
CA PHE A 7 -38.36 -15.10 38.39
C PHE A 7 -38.19 -16.09 37.22
N VAL A 8 -37.47 -15.69 36.17
CA VAL A 8 -36.87 -16.62 35.21
C VAL A 8 -35.38 -16.36 35.17
N GLN A 9 -34.63 -17.39 35.57
CA GLN A 9 -33.17 -17.46 35.57
C GLN A 9 -32.65 -17.55 34.13
N ILE A 10 -31.61 -16.80 33.80
CA ILE A 10 -30.79 -17.03 32.60
C ILE A 10 -29.42 -17.53 33.06
N ALA A 11 -29.13 -18.77 32.67
CA ALA A 11 -27.88 -19.46 32.93
C ALA A 11 -26.72 -18.83 32.14
N SER A 12 -25.63 -18.54 32.84
CA SER A 12 -24.35 -18.12 32.27
C SER A 12 -23.50 -19.37 32.01
N PHE A 13 -23.21 -19.68 30.75
CA PHE A 13 -22.20 -20.68 30.38
C PHE A 13 -20.84 -20.00 30.23
N THR A 14 -20.00 -20.13 31.25
CA THR A 14 -18.54 -19.95 31.15
C THR A 14 -17.92 -21.27 30.73
N ALA A 15 -17.48 -21.38 29.48
CA ALA A 15 -16.63 -22.50 29.03
C ALA A 15 -15.15 -22.08 29.15
N ALA A 16 -14.52 -22.52 30.23
CA ALA A 16 -13.07 -22.56 30.35
C ALA A 16 -12.53 -23.70 29.50
N ILE A 17 -11.67 -23.40 28.52
CA ILE A 17 -10.94 -24.42 27.76
C ILE A 17 -9.53 -24.49 28.34
N SER A 18 -9.31 -25.53 29.14
CA SER A 18 -8.01 -25.95 29.64
C SER A 18 -7.16 -26.50 28.50
N LEU A 19 -6.00 -25.89 28.23
CA LEU A 19 -4.96 -26.48 27.39
C LEU A 19 -4.09 -27.38 28.26
N THR A 20 -4.33 -28.68 28.20
CA THR A 20 -3.39 -29.69 28.71
C THR A 20 -2.33 -29.98 27.64
N ALA A 21 -1.09 -29.72 27.99
CA ALA A 21 0.10 -30.16 27.27
C ALA A 21 0.22 -31.70 27.32
N CYS A 22 0.52 -32.33 26.19
CA CYS A 22 1.05 -33.68 26.14
C CYS A 22 2.35 -33.69 25.31
N ILE A 23 3.44 -33.93 26.04
CA ILE A 23 4.79 -34.25 25.56
C ILE A 23 4.88 -35.79 25.50
N GLY A 24 5.50 -36.35 24.46
CA GLY A 24 6.20 -37.65 24.54
C GLY A 24 5.58 -38.85 23.81
N THR A 25 6.24 -39.25 22.71
CA THR A 25 6.55 -40.62 22.25
C THR A 25 5.54 -41.77 22.47
N SER A 26 4.96 -42.29 21.38
CA SER A 26 4.87 -43.74 21.09
C SER A 26 4.15 -44.01 19.76
N GLN A 27 4.65 -45.03 19.05
CA GLN A 27 4.23 -45.55 17.74
C GLN A 27 2.75 -45.98 17.64
N CYS A 28 2.25 -46.04 16.39
CA CYS A 28 1.40 -47.08 15.76
C CYS A 28 0.40 -46.46 14.74
N PRO A 29 -0.20 -47.23 13.82
CA PRO A 29 0.38 -48.14 12.84
C PRO A 29 -0.13 -47.82 11.40
N ALA A 30 0.56 -48.34 10.38
CA ALA A 30 0.12 -48.25 8.98
C ALA A 30 -0.99 -49.30 8.68
N PRO A 31 -2.00 -48.98 7.85
CA PRO A 31 -2.89 -49.99 7.29
C PRO A 31 -2.45 -50.43 5.88
N GLU A 32 -2.18 -51.74 5.81
CA GLU A 32 -2.28 -52.72 4.73
C GLU A 32 -2.58 -52.27 3.28
N ALA A 33 -1.69 -52.73 2.40
CA ALA A 33 -1.92 -52.89 0.96
C ALA A 33 -2.71 -54.18 0.66
N THR A 34 -3.50 -54.18 -0.43
CA THR A 34 -3.73 -55.38 -1.25
C THR A 34 -3.94 -55.00 -2.74
N PRO A 35 -3.69 -55.94 -3.68
CA PRO A 35 -3.04 -55.65 -4.96
C PRO A 35 -3.92 -55.91 -6.19
N VAL A 36 -3.61 -55.32 -7.36
CA VAL A 36 -4.00 -55.87 -8.68
C VAL A 36 -2.87 -55.71 -9.71
N GLN A 37 -2.77 -56.71 -10.56
CA GLN A 37 -1.67 -57.19 -11.41
C GLN A 37 -1.45 -56.41 -12.73
N LYS A 38 -0.16 -56.09 -13.02
CA LYS A 38 0.71 -56.54 -14.15
C LYS A 38 0.31 -56.29 -15.65
N PRO A 39 1.27 -56.40 -16.61
CA PRO A 39 1.68 -55.32 -17.53
C PRO A 39 1.52 -55.66 -19.03
N ILE A 40 1.66 -54.68 -19.95
CA ILE A 40 2.03 -54.92 -21.36
C ILE A 40 2.94 -53.79 -21.88
N ILE A 41 4.01 -54.19 -22.59
CA ILE A 41 5.08 -53.43 -23.25
C ILE A 41 4.76 -53.32 -24.76
N LEU A 42 5.06 -52.19 -25.45
CA LEU A 42 5.86 -52.09 -26.72
C LEU A 42 5.71 -50.76 -27.48
N GLY A 43 6.85 -50.27 -28.03
CA GLY A 43 6.98 -49.30 -29.16
C GLY A 43 7.24 -47.85 -28.72
N GLN A 44 8.44 -47.27 -28.73
CA GLN A 44 9.47 -47.07 -29.77
C GLN A 44 9.14 -45.93 -30.78
N ASP A 45 10.08 -44.99 -30.87
CA ASP A 45 10.32 -43.93 -31.88
C ASP A 45 9.73 -42.50 -31.75
N THR A 46 10.50 -41.66 -31.05
CA THR A 46 11.21 -40.42 -31.47
C THR A 46 10.69 -39.47 -32.59
N ILE A 47 10.61 -38.17 -32.23
CA ILE A 47 10.96 -36.89 -32.93
C ILE A 47 9.84 -35.95 -33.48
N GLN A 48 9.79 -34.73 -32.88
CA GLN A 48 9.41 -33.37 -33.35
C GLN A 48 7.95 -33.09 -33.78
N SER A 49 7.30 -31.94 -33.52
CA SER A 49 7.63 -30.62 -32.94
C SER A 49 6.31 -29.83 -32.74
N ALA A 50 6.39 -28.72 -31.98
CA ALA A 50 5.53 -27.52 -32.00
C ALA A 50 4.35 -27.38 -30.99
N GLU A 51 4.57 -26.44 -30.06
CA GLU A 51 3.69 -25.47 -29.39
C GLU A 51 2.18 -25.75 -29.25
N THR A 52 1.65 -25.71 -28.02
CA THR A 52 0.80 -24.61 -27.47
C THR A 52 0.16 -25.00 -26.11
N GLN A 53 0.15 -24.02 -25.20
CA GLN A 53 -0.59 -23.85 -23.93
C GLN A 53 -1.67 -24.88 -23.54
N THR A 54 -1.65 -25.35 -22.29
CA THR A 54 -2.67 -25.08 -21.24
C THR A 54 -2.41 -25.97 -20.02
N GLY A 55 -2.71 -25.44 -18.84
CA GLY A 55 -2.20 -25.93 -17.57
C GLY A 55 -2.74 -27.28 -17.10
N THR A 56 -2.01 -27.81 -16.12
CA THR A 56 -2.51 -28.82 -15.19
C THR A 56 -1.85 -28.62 -13.84
N HIS A 57 -2.71 -28.67 -12.84
CA HIS A 57 -2.44 -28.82 -11.41
C HIS A 57 -1.10 -29.50 -11.10
N THR A 58 -0.27 -28.83 -10.31
CA THR A 58 0.82 -29.50 -9.61
C THR A 58 0.30 -30.00 -8.28
N GLU A 59 0.23 -31.33 -8.19
CA GLU A 59 0.08 -32.11 -6.98
C GLU A 59 0.97 -31.61 -5.83
N MET A 60 0.42 -31.76 -4.62
CA MET A 60 1.11 -31.55 -3.35
C MET A 60 2.42 -32.33 -3.30
N GLN A 61 3.53 -31.60 -3.22
CA GLN A 61 4.79 -32.15 -2.75
C GLN A 61 4.99 -31.71 -1.30
N VAL A 62 4.86 -32.65 -0.38
CA VAL A 62 5.32 -32.48 1.01
C VAL A 62 6.84 -32.37 0.93
N VAL A 63 7.36 -31.17 1.17
CA VAL A 63 8.80 -30.91 1.21
C VAL A 63 9.34 -31.45 2.53
N THR A 64 9.79 -32.70 2.53
CA THR A 64 10.61 -33.28 3.58
C THR A 64 12.08 -32.94 3.36
N GLY A 65 12.69 -32.30 4.36
CA GLY A 65 14.09 -32.51 4.76
C GLY A 65 15.23 -31.91 3.94
N ASP A 66 15.17 -31.86 2.60
CA ASP A 66 16.37 -31.61 1.76
C ASP A 66 16.30 -30.34 0.88
N SER A 67 15.43 -29.38 1.21
CA SER A 67 15.21 -28.17 0.39
C SER A 67 16.06 -26.95 0.80
N ALA A 68 16.91 -27.08 1.82
CA ALA A 68 17.70 -25.97 2.38
C ALA A 68 18.71 -25.36 1.37
N THR A 69 19.26 -26.16 0.46
CA THR A 69 20.20 -25.69 -0.57
C THR A 69 19.51 -25.05 -1.78
N GLN A 70 18.27 -25.42 -2.10
CA GLN A 70 17.54 -24.87 -3.23
C GLN A 70 16.94 -23.48 -2.96
N LEU A 71 16.65 -23.16 -1.69
CA LEU A 71 16.17 -21.83 -1.30
C LEU A 71 17.26 -20.76 -1.41
N LEU A 72 18.55 -21.10 -1.21
CA LEU A 72 19.66 -20.15 -1.31
C LEU A 72 20.10 -19.88 -2.76
N ASP A 73 20.01 -20.87 -3.66
CA ASP A 73 20.41 -20.71 -5.07
C ASP A 73 19.40 -19.94 -5.93
N GLN A 74 18.15 -19.74 -5.45
CA GLN A 74 17.12 -19.02 -6.21
C GLN A 74 17.18 -17.50 -6.07
N PHE A 75 18.06 -16.96 -5.21
CA PHE A 75 18.21 -15.51 -4.99
C PHE A 75 19.42 -14.93 -5.73
N ASN A 76 19.31 -14.87 -7.06
CA ASN A 76 20.13 -13.93 -7.83
C ASN A 76 19.58 -12.51 -7.60
N LEU A 77 20.16 -11.79 -6.64
CA LEU A 77 19.80 -10.40 -6.33
C LEU A 77 20.99 -9.47 -6.59
N PRO A 78 20.74 -8.26 -7.13
CA PRO A 78 21.79 -7.35 -7.59
C PRO A 78 22.62 -6.81 -6.42
N ALA A 79 23.88 -6.50 -6.70
CA ALA A 79 24.84 -5.95 -5.74
C ALA A 79 24.30 -4.65 -5.09
N PRO A 80 24.60 -4.40 -3.80
CA PRO A 80 24.16 -3.20 -3.11
C PRO A 80 24.72 -1.95 -3.79
N SER A 81 23.86 -0.94 -3.95
CA SER A 81 24.25 0.40 -4.39
C SER A 81 25.22 1.01 -3.39
N GLN A 82 26.35 1.54 -3.88
CA GLN A 82 27.31 2.34 -3.13
C GLN A 82 26.62 3.59 -2.59
N ASP A 83 26.04 3.54 -1.39
CA ASP A 83 25.73 4.73 -0.60
C ASP A 83 25.40 4.28 0.82
N GLN A 84 26.44 3.98 1.59
CA GLN A 84 26.54 4.12 3.06
C GLN A 84 27.81 3.43 3.54
N THR A 85 28.88 4.20 3.76
CA THR A 85 30.07 3.75 4.49
C THR A 85 29.87 3.98 5.99
N PRO A 86 29.94 2.93 6.83
CA PRO A 86 30.10 3.10 8.26
C PRO A 86 31.57 3.46 8.57
N SER A 87 31.77 4.52 9.36
CA SER A 87 33.09 4.96 9.80
C SER A 87 33.66 4.00 10.86
N VAL A 88 34.60 3.14 10.46
CA VAL A 88 35.42 2.37 11.38
C VAL A 88 36.70 3.15 11.65
N ILE A 89 36.86 3.64 12.87
CA ILE A 89 38.13 4.23 13.34
C ILE A 89 39.11 3.08 13.56
N VAL A 90 39.99 2.84 12.59
CA VAL A 90 41.14 1.94 12.76
C VAL A 90 42.34 2.80 13.15
N GLN A 91 42.71 2.72 14.43
CA GLN A 91 43.91 3.35 14.96
C GLN A 91 45.08 2.38 14.77
N THR A 92 45.71 2.41 13.60
CA THR A 92 46.96 1.68 13.35
C THR A 92 48.16 2.60 13.56
N ARG A 93 49.05 2.15 14.45
CA ARG A 93 50.38 2.70 14.71
C ARG A 93 51.18 2.68 13.41
N VAL A 94 51.49 3.85 12.84
CA VAL A 94 52.32 4.01 11.64
C VAL A 94 53.73 4.40 12.06
N ASP A 95 54.50 3.42 12.52
CA ASP A 95 55.96 3.48 12.52
C ASP A 95 56.34 2.38 11.51
N THR A 96 56.57 2.62 10.22
CA THR A 96 57.90 2.91 9.65
C THR A 96 57.82 3.28 8.15
N VAL A 97 56.68 3.78 7.64
CA VAL A 97 56.49 4.09 6.19
C VAL A 97 56.18 5.58 5.97
N LEU A 98 56.83 6.48 6.72
CA LEU A 98 56.61 7.93 6.61
C LEU A 98 57.75 8.67 5.89
N MET A 99 58.50 8.01 4.98
CA MET A 99 59.59 8.67 4.24
C MET A 99 59.45 8.68 2.71
N MET A 100 58.32 8.25 2.14
CA MET A 100 58.15 8.21 0.67
C MET A 100 56.79 8.74 0.17
N LEU A 101 56.31 9.83 0.77
CA LEU A 101 55.27 10.68 0.17
C LEU A 101 55.86 12.08 -0.09
N PRO A 102 55.40 12.82 -1.11
CA PRO A 102 55.93 14.15 -1.43
C PRO A 102 55.79 15.08 -0.21
N PRO A 103 56.68 16.07 -0.04
CA PRO A 103 56.77 16.84 1.19
C PRO A 103 55.45 17.60 1.39
N CYS A 104 54.69 17.21 2.41
CA CYS A 104 53.70 18.11 2.98
C CYS A 104 54.46 19.30 3.56
N ASP A 105 54.29 20.47 2.94
CA ASP A 105 54.94 21.70 3.37
C ASP A 105 54.48 22.05 4.80
N LYS A 106 55.43 22.36 5.67
CA LYS A 106 55.28 22.36 7.14
C LYS A 106 54.51 23.57 7.69
N THR A 107 53.79 24.32 6.88
CA THR A 107 53.20 25.61 7.28
C THR A 107 51.68 25.62 7.40
N HIS A 108 50.97 24.54 7.04
CA HIS A 108 49.51 24.49 7.18
C HIS A 108 48.99 23.13 7.71
N PHE A 109 49.17 22.90 9.02
CA PHE A 109 48.62 21.74 9.76
C PHE A 109 47.11 21.87 10.09
N SER A 110 46.27 22.29 9.14
CA SER A 110 44.81 22.32 9.38
C SER A 110 43.96 21.63 8.30
N HIS A 111 44.55 21.08 7.23
CA HIS A 111 43.77 20.42 6.17
C HIS A 111 44.42 19.16 5.56
N CYS A 112 45.09 18.33 6.36
CA CYS A 112 45.26 16.91 6.01
C CYS A 112 44.09 16.10 6.57
N THR A 113 42.88 16.36 6.08
CA THR A 113 41.88 15.30 6.03
C THR A 113 42.44 14.24 5.09
N LEU A 114 42.73 13.04 5.60
CA LEU A 114 42.85 11.87 4.73
C LEU A 114 41.61 11.86 3.86
N GLU A 115 41.74 12.19 2.58
CA GLU A 115 40.69 11.90 1.62
C GLU A 115 40.48 10.38 1.66
N THR A 116 39.34 9.99 2.20
CA THR A 116 38.89 8.62 2.41
C THR A 116 38.57 7.88 1.11
N THR A 117 39.36 8.06 0.04
CA THR A 117 39.27 7.25 -1.17
C THR A 117 40.59 7.28 -1.97
N MET A 118 41.74 6.98 -1.36
CA MET A 118 42.87 6.55 -2.18
C MET A 118 42.56 5.16 -2.72
N ASP A 119 42.22 5.10 -4.02
CA ASP A 119 42.02 3.83 -4.72
C ASP A 119 43.33 3.01 -4.65
N PRO A 120 43.36 1.89 -3.89
CA PRO A 120 44.59 1.13 -3.70
C PRO A 120 45.16 0.62 -5.03
N TYR A 121 44.31 0.38 -6.02
CA TYR A 121 44.72 -0.06 -7.35
C TYR A 121 45.42 1.03 -8.18
N LYS A 122 45.36 2.29 -7.74
CA LYS A 122 46.10 3.42 -8.35
C LYS A 122 47.25 3.87 -7.47
N ALA A 123 47.05 3.88 -6.16
CA ALA A 123 48.03 4.32 -5.18
C ALA A 123 49.27 3.43 -5.12
N PHE A 124 49.10 2.10 -5.06
CA PHE A 124 50.23 1.17 -4.96
C PHE A 124 51.12 1.18 -6.22
N PRO A 125 50.58 1.13 -7.46
CA PRO A 125 51.41 1.24 -8.66
C PRO A 125 52.13 2.59 -8.78
N ALA A 126 51.49 3.70 -8.38
CA ALA A 126 52.12 5.02 -8.39
C ALA A 126 53.32 5.09 -7.43
N LEU A 127 53.17 4.54 -6.22
CA LEU A 127 54.25 4.44 -5.24
C LEU A 127 55.40 3.58 -5.76
N ALA A 128 55.10 2.42 -6.36
CA ALA A 128 56.11 1.53 -6.94
C ALA A 128 56.91 2.23 -8.05
N ASN A 129 56.21 2.90 -8.98
CA ASN A 129 56.86 3.63 -10.08
C ASN A 129 57.75 4.79 -9.57
N TYR A 130 57.32 5.48 -8.51
CA TYR A 130 58.13 6.51 -7.87
C TYR A 130 59.42 5.94 -7.28
N VAL A 131 59.33 4.82 -6.55
CA VAL A 131 60.49 4.14 -5.95
C VAL A 131 61.49 3.71 -7.02
N PHE A 132 61.02 3.12 -8.13
CA PHE A 132 61.89 2.71 -9.23
C PHE A 132 62.54 3.89 -9.94
N SER A 133 61.79 4.97 -10.18
CA SER A 133 62.32 6.17 -10.84
C SER A 133 63.36 6.88 -9.98
N TYR A 134 63.14 6.92 -8.66
CA TYR A 134 64.09 7.50 -7.72
C TYR A 134 65.36 6.66 -7.59
N ALA A 135 65.25 5.33 -7.53
CA ALA A 135 66.40 4.44 -7.55
C ALA A 135 67.24 4.56 -8.84
N ASP A 136 66.60 4.67 -10.02
CA ASP A 136 67.30 4.92 -11.30
C ASP A 136 68.04 6.27 -11.28
N THR A 137 67.42 7.31 -10.71
CA THR A 137 68.06 8.63 -10.57
C THR A 137 69.31 8.57 -9.70
N LEU A 138 69.26 7.89 -8.56
CA LEU A 138 70.40 7.68 -7.66
C LEU A 138 71.52 6.88 -8.33
N SER A 139 71.15 5.83 -9.08
CA SER A 139 72.09 5.02 -9.86
C SER A 139 72.85 5.86 -10.89
N ARG A 140 72.14 6.69 -11.68
CA ARG A 140 72.74 7.59 -12.67
C ARG A 140 73.63 8.67 -12.07
N ALA A 141 73.36 9.06 -10.83
CA ALA A 141 74.20 9.98 -10.06
C ALA A 141 75.46 9.32 -9.44
N GLY A 142 75.68 8.02 -9.68
CA GLY A 142 76.81 7.25 -9.12
C GLY A 142 76.59 6.77 -7.69
N GLN A 143 75.39 6.93 -7.13
CA GLN A 143 75.02 6.49 -5.76
C GLN A 143 74.40 5.09 -5.78
N THR A 144 75.14 4.13 -6.32
CA THR A 144 74.64 2.77 -6.61
C THR A 144 74.26 1.98 -5.37
N ASP A 145 74.98 2.16 -4.25
CA ASP A 145 74.69 1.47 -2.99
C ASP A 145 73.37 1.96 -2.40
N SER A 146 73.10 3.27 -2.49
CA SER A 146 71.85 3.87 -2.03
C SER A 146 70.66 3.46 -2.90
N ALA A 147 70.85 3.41 -4.22
CA ALA A 147 69.84 2.87 -5.14
C ALA A 147 69.50 1.39 -4.82
N SER A 148 70.51 0.58 -4.50
CA SER A 148 70.35 -0.83 -4.16
C SER A 148 69.60 -1.02 -2.84
N VAL A 149 69.85 -0.20 -1.82
CA VAL A 149 69.10 -0.24 -0.54
C VAL A 149 67.61 0.04 -0.76
N ILE A 150 67.27 1.00 -1.62
CA ILE A 150 65.88 1.35 -1.93
C ILE A 150 65.18 0.21 -2.69
N LEU A 151 65.84 -0.37 -3.70
CA LEU A 151 65.27 -1.50 -4.45
C LEU A 151 65.14 -2.77 -3.59
N ASN A 152 66.11 -3.03 -2.71
CA ASN A 152 66.02 -4.14 -1.75
C ASN A 152 64.85 -3.96 -0.78
N SER A 153 64.56 -2.73 -0.36
CA SER A 153 63.40 -2.42 0.49
C SER A 153 62.06 -2.57 -0.25
N PHE A 154 62.05 -2.46 -1.58
CA PHE A 154 60.87 -2.80 -2.39
C PHE A 154 60.72 -4.31 -2.58
N SER A 155 61.84 -5.05 -2.71
CA SER A 155 61.83 -6.50 -2.87
C SER A 155 61.22 -7.25 -1.68
N SER A 156 61.27 -6.68 -0.47
CA SER A 156 60.62 -7.20 0.73
C SER A 156 59.09 -7.00 0.77
N ILE A 157 58.50 -6.23 -0.15
CA ILE A 157 57.04 -6.07 -0.26
C ILE A 157 56.40 -7.32 -0.90
N ALA A 158 57.11 -8.03 -1.77
CA ALA A 158 56.62 -9.24 -2.43
C ALA A 158 56.16 -10.35 -1.44
N PRO A 159 56.94 -10.73 -0.40
CA PRO A 159 56.46 -11.67 0.61
C PRO A 159 55.30 -11.10 1.44
N MET A 160 55.28 -9.79 1.75
CA MET A 160 54.16 -9.17 2.47
C MET A 160 52.85 -9.23 1.67
N TRP A 161 52.91 -9.13 0.34
CA TRP A 161 51.72 -9.30 -0.51
C TRP A 161 51.09 -10.69 -0.36
N GLN A 162 51.92 -11.73 -0.30
CA GLN A 162 51.45 -13.10 -0.09
C GLN A 162 50.80 -13.27 1.29
N GLU A 163 51.36 -12.65 2.33
CA GLU A 163 50.78 -12.64 3.68
C GLU A 163 49.43 -11.89 3.72
N TRP A 164 49.33 -10.73 3.06
CA TRP A 164 48.07 -9.99 2.96
C TRP A 164 46.99 -10.74 2.18
N GLN A 165 47.38 -11.42 1.09
CA GLN A 165 46.46 -12.27 0.34
C GLN A 165 45.96 -13.44 1.19
N ALA A 166 46.85 -14.14 1.89
CA ALA A 166 46.49 -15.24 2.78
C ALA A 166 45.57 -14.76 3.93
N TYR A 167 45.84 -13.58 4.48
CA TYR A 167 44.99 -12.96 5.51
C TYR A 167 43.61 -12.58 4.97
N SER A 168 43.54 -12.01 3.77
CA SER A 168 42.28 -11.71 3.08
C SER A 168 41.45 -12.97 2.82
N ASP A 169 42.07 -14.06 2.36
CA ASP A 169 41.38 -15.34 2.17
C ASP A 169 40.87 -15.94 3.48
N THR A 170 41.65 -15.79 4.56
CA THR A 170 41.23 -16.20 5.91
C THR A 170 39.99 -15.42 6.36
N LEU A 171 40.02 -14.08 6.25
CA LEU A 171 38.87 -13.25 6.60
C LEU A 171 37.64 -13.60 5.75
N ARG A 172 37.82 -13.83 4.44
CA ARG A 172 36.72 -14.22 3.55
C ARG A 172 36.10 -15.56 3.96
N ASN A 173 36.92 -16.53 4.34
CA ASN A 173 36.43 -17.83 4.84
C ASN A 173 35.69 -17.67 6.18
N ASP A 174 36.23 -16.89 7.10
CA ASP A 174 35.59 -16.61 8.40
C ASP A 174 34.26 -15.88 8.23
N PHE A 175 34.17 -14.91 7.30
CA PHE A 175 32.93 -14.26 6.95
C PHE A 175 31.92 -15.23 6.34
N GLY A 176 32.39 -16.16 5.50
CA GLY A 176 31.58 -17.24 4.93
C GLY A 176 30.96 -18.13 6.01
N LYS A 177 31.78 -18.60 6.96
CA LYS A 177 31.32 -19.45 8.09
C LYS A 177 30.31 -18.73 8.97
N ARG A 178 30.61 -17.49 9.39
CA ARG A 178 29.68 -16.67 10.19
C ARG A 178 28.36 -16.42 9.48
N ARG A 179 28.37 -16.25 8.15
CA ARG A 179 27.16 -16.09 7.35
C ARG A 179 26.34 -17.38 7.32
N GLU A 180 26.98 -18.53 7.15
CA GLU A 180 26.30 -19.83 7.12
C GLU A 180 25.67 -20.18 8.47
N GLU A 181 26.37 -19.92 9.58
CA GLU A 181 25.84 -20.11 10.94
C GLU A 181 24.60 -19.25 11.18
N LYS A 182 24.68 -17.95 10.85
CA LYS A 182 23.52 -17.05 10.96
C LYS A 182 22.37 -17.42 10.03
N ALA A 183 22.66 -17.96 8.84
CA ALA A 183 21.62 -18.39 7.91
C ALA A 183 20.82 -19.60 8.45
N LYS A 184 21.47 -20.50 9.21
CA LYS A 184 20.78 -21.60 9.89
C LYS A 184 19.84 -21.10 10.99
N GLU A 185 20.25 -20.09 11.76
CA GLU A 185 19.39 -19.44 12.76
C GLU A 185 18.20 -18.69 12.12
N PHE A 186 18.38 -18.23 10.88
CA PHE A 186 17.39 -17.48 10.11
C PHE A 186 16.28 -18.36 9.51
N GLU A 187 16.57 -19.63 9.22
CA GLU A 187 15.70 -20.53 8.44
C GLU A 187 14.30 -20.68 9.04
N SER A 188 14.23 -20.90 10.37
CA SER A 188 12.95 -21.11 11.06
C SER A 188 12.03 -19.89 10.96
N MET A 189 12.57 -18.69 11.23
CA MET A 189 11.79 -17.45 11.16
C MET A 189 11.44 -17.07 9.71
N ALA A 190 12.32 -17.36 8.75
CA ALA A 190 12.01 -17.16 7.33
C ALA A 190 10.84 -18.02 6.88
N LEU A 191 10.83 -19.31 7.23
CA LEU A 191 9.71 -20.21 6.96
C LEU A 191 8.44 -19.75 7.67
N GLN A 192 8.55 -19.23 8.89
CA GLN A 192 7.41 -18.67 9.62
C GLN A 192 6.79 -17.48 8.86
N ILE A 193 7.62 -16.53 8.41
CA ILE A 193 7.19 -15.35 7.64
C ILE A 193 6.53 -15.78 6.32
N GLN A 194 7.13 -16.74 5.60
CA GLN A 194 6.55 -17.29 4.37
C GLN A 194 5.18 -17.92 4.63
N ASN A 195 5.07 -18.73 5.68
CA ASN A 195 3.81 -19.36 6.05
C ASN A 195 2.75 -18.33 6.45
N MET A 196 3.12 -17.29 7.22
CA MET A 196 2.23 -16.19 7.57
C MET A 196 1.72 -15.46 6.32
N ASN A 197 2.59 -15.18 5.34
CA ASN A 197 2.17 -14.58 4.08
C ASN A 197 1.28 -15.53 3.26
N ARG A 198 1.58 -16.83 3.23
CA ARG A 198 0.78 -17.84 2.53
C ARG A 198 -0.63 -17.95 3.08
N VAL A 199 -0.79 -17.93 4.41
CA VAL A 199 -2.10 -17.92 5.06
C VAL A 199 -2.72 -16.54 5.16
N GLN A 200 -2.06 -15.51 4.61
CA GLN A 200 -2.49 -14.13 4.62
C GLN A 200 -2.80 -13.59 6.02
N ALA A 201 -1.89 -13.83 6.95
CA ALA A 201 -1.88 -13.24 8.28
C ALA A 201 -1.88 -11.70 8.21
N SER A 202 -2.18 -11.04 9.34
CA SER A 202 -2.19 -9.58 9.40
C SER A 202 -0.81 -8.99 9.13
N TYR A 203 -0.80 -7.81 8.50
CA TYR A 203 0.43 -7.04 8.28
C TYR A 203 1.23 -6.84 9.57
N SER A 204 0.59 -6.48 10.68
CA SER A 204 1.24 -6.28 11.98
C SER A 204 2.06 -7.50 12.41
N MET A 205 1.49 -8.70 12.31
CA MET A 205 2.15 -9.95 12.72
C MET A 205 3.36 -10.27 11.84
N VAL A 206 3.23 -10.07 10.52
CA VAL A 206 4.34 -10.27 9.59
C VAL A 206 5.43 -9.21 9.80
N SER A 207 5.03 -7.95 10.02
CA SER A 207 5.95 -6.84 10.30
C SER A 207 6.75 -7.07 11.56
N GLU A 208 6.08 -7.37 12.68
CA GLU A 208 6.74 -7.63 13.96
C GLU A 208 7.72 -8.80 13.88
N THR A 209 7.35 -9.88 13.18
CA THR A 209 8.23 -11.04 13.01
C THR A 209 9.43 -10.70 12.11
N ALA A 210 9.21 -9.98 11.01
CA ALA A 210 10.28 -9.54 10.13
C ALA A 210 11.23 -8.55 10.81
N ASP A 211 10.69 -7.61 11.59
CA ASP A 211 11.48 -6.62 12.34
C ASP A 211 12.27 -7.29 13.47
N SER A 212 11.69 -8.28 14.15
CA SER A 212 12.40 -9.09 15.15
C SER A 212 13.55 -9.86 14.52
N LEU A 213 13.34 -10.46 13.35
CA LEU A 213 14.38 -11.17 12.60
C LEU A 213 15.51 -10.23 12.16
N ILE A 214 15.20 -9.02 11.68
CA ILE A 214 16.22 -8.04 11.30
C ILE A 214 17.00 -7.56 12.53
N ALA A 215 16.30 -7.21 13.60
CA ALA A 215 16.91 -6.60 14.79
C ALA A 215 17.74 -7.61 15.60
N GLN A 216 17.29 -8.86 15.72
CA GLN A 216 17.93 -9.85 16.60
C GLN A 216 19.08 -10.60 15.92
N LEU A 217 18.95 -10.92 14.62
CA LEU A 217 19.92 -11.76 13.92
C LEU A 217 20.98 -10.95 13.14
N ALA A 218 20.74 -9.64 12.95
CA ALA A 218 21.53 -8.77 12.08
C ALA A 218 21.91 -9.49 10.79
N PRO A 219 20.89 -9.93 10.02
CA PRO A 219 21.11 -10.70 8.81
C PRO A 219 21.80 -9.79 7.79
N GLY A 220 22.69 -10.35 6.96
CA GLY A 220 23.32 -9.57 5.89
C GLY A 220 22.26 -8.96 4.95
N ASP A 221 22.66 -7.93 4.19
CA ASP A 221 21.74 -7.05 3.42
C ASP A 221 20.72 -7.81 2.56
N SER A 222 21.12 -8.90 1.89
CA SER A 222 20.23 -9.70 1.05
C SER A 222 19.02 -10.26 1.82
N LEU A 223 19.24 -10.73 3.04
CA LEU A 223 18.20 -11.32 3.89
C LEU A 223 17.34 -10.25 4.56
N ALA A 224 17.93 -9.10 4.92
CA ALA A 224 17.18 -7.94 5.38
C ALA A 224 16.24 -7.40 4.28
N ASN A 225 16.73 -7.30 3.05
CA ASN A 225 15.94 -6.90 1.89
C ASN A 225 14.82 -7.90 1.59
N TRP A 226 15.08 -9.20 1.71
CA TRP A 226 14.05 -10.23 1.56
C TRP A 226 12.94 -10.05 2.61
N ALA A 227 13.28 -9.87 3.89
CA ALA A 227 12.31 -9.66 4.96
C ALA A 227 11.47 -8.39 4.74
N ALA A 228 12.10 -7.30 4.30
CA ALA A 228 11.40 -6.08 3.89
C ALA A 228 10.42 -6.33 2.72
N GLY A 229 10.81 -7.16 1.75
CA GLY A 229 9.93 -7.62 0.67
C GLY A 229 8.70 -8.38 1.19
N GLN A 230 8.88 -9.26 2.17
CA GLN A 230 7.77 -9.99 2.80
C GLN A 230 6.79 -9.06 3.53
N LYS A 231 7.30 -8.02 4.20
CA LYS A 231 6.46 -6.97 4.82
C LYS A 231 5.59 -6.26 3.78
N LYS A 232 6.14 -5.93 2.61
CA LYS A 232 5.41 -5.26 1.52
C LYS A 232 4.28 -6.13 0.96
N ILE A 233 4.50 -7.44 0.85
CA ILE A 233 3.48 -8.40 0.43
C ILE A 233 2.33 -8.42 1.46
N ALA A 234 2.66 -8.57 2.75
CA ALA A 234 1.67 -8.56 3.83
C ALA A 234 0.87 -7.25 3.89
N TYR A 235 1.55 -6.11 3.72
CA TYR A 235 0.94 -4.78 3.66
C TYR A 235 -0.10 -4.72 2.56
N THR A 236 0.26 -5.11 1.34
CA THR A 236 -0.63 -5.07 0.17
C THR A 236 -1.86 -5.96 0.36
N ASN A 237 -1.66 -7.18 0.85
CA ASN A 237 -2.74 -8.13 1.09
C ASN A 237 -3.71 -7.65 2.18
N THR A 238 -3.15 -7.12 3.28
CA THR A 238 -3.97 -6.61 4.40
C THR A 238 -4.70 -5.34 4.01
N LEU A 239 -4.04 -4.41 3.31
CA LEU A 239 -4.67 -3.19 2.80
C LEU A 239 -5.86 -3.53 1.90
N LYS A 240 -5.72 -4.49 0.99
CA LYS A 240 -6.84 -4.92 0.12
C LYS A 240 -8.05 -5.40 0.92
N LYS A 241 -7.83 -6.18 1.99
CA LYS A 241 -8.89 -6.64 2.89
C LYS A 241 -9.51 -5.46 3.65
N ALA A 242 -8.67 -4.60 4.21
CA ALA A 242 -9.06 -3.41 4.96
C ALA A 242 -9.89 -2.44 4.10
N THR A 243 -9.48 -2.17 2.85
CA THR A 243 -10.23 -1.34 1.90
C THR A 243 -11.63 -1.91 1.63
N LYS A 244 -11.74 -3.23 1.45
CA LYS A 244 -13.04 -3.86 1.21
C LYS A 244 -13.98 -3.68 2.40
N GLU A 245 -13.51 -4.03 3.60
CA GLU A 245 -14.28 -3.88 4.84
C GLU A 245 -14.64 -2.41 5.09
N PHE A 246 -13.71 -1.49 4.86
CA PHE A 246 -13.95 -0.06 5.02
C PHE A 246 -14.99 0.50 4.05
N ASN A 247 -15.02 0.02 2.81
CA ASN A 247 -16.05 0.40 1.84
C ASN A 247 -17.44 -0.10 2.26
N GLU A 248 -17.53 -1.29 2.87
CA GLU A 248 -18.80 -1.78 3.43
C GLU A 248 -19.29 -0.90 4.57
N ILE A 249 -18.37 -0.38 5.40
CA ILE A 249 -18.70 0.60 6.47
C ILE A 249 -19.17 1.93 5.87
N LYS A 250 -18.49 2.44 4.82
CA LYS A 250 -18.90 3.67 4.12
C LYS A 250 -20.34 3.62 3.63
N VAL A 251 -20.73 2.49 3.04
CA VAL A 251 -22.10 2.25 2.56
C VAL A 251 -23.14 2.45 3.66
N LEU A 252 -22.85 2.08 4.92
CA LEU A 252 -23.77 2.28 6.03
C LEU A 252 -24.12 3.76 6.24
N ALA A 253 -23.13 4.65 6.15
CA ALA A 253 -23.34 6.08 6.30
C ALA A 253 -23.89 6.71 5.01
N ASP A 254 -23.18 6.54 3.90
CA ASP A 254 -23.42 7.26 2.65
C ASP A 254 -24.73 6.83 1.97
N GLU A 255 -25.03 5.53 2.01
CA GLU A 255 -26.17 4.97 1.26
C GLU A 255 -27.38 4.67 2.15
N LYS A 256 -27.17 4.36 3.44
CA LYS A 256 -28.22 3.84 4.33
C LYS A 256 -28.56 4.72 5.53
N ALA A 257 -27.88 5.85 5.72
CA ALA A 257 -28.07 6.74 6.89
C ALA A 257 -27.92 6.04 8.26
N GLN A 258 -27.21 4.90 8.33
CA GLN A 258 -26.96 4.15 9.56
C GLN A 258 -25.73 4.68 10.28
N PHE A 259 -25.74 5.97 10.64
CA PHE A 259 -24.55 6.69 11.15
C PHE A 259 -23.99 6.12 12.45
N ALA A 260 -24.85 5.76 13.40
CA ALA A 260 -24.40 5.19 14.67
C ALA A 260 -23.67 3.84 14.49
N GLU A 261 -24.20 2.98 13.61
CA GLU A 261 -23.56 1.69 13.30
C GLU A 261 -22.28 1.91 12.47
N ALA A 262 -22.30 2.85 11.52
CA ALA A 262 -21.10 3.23 10.76
C ALA A 262 -19.97 3.67 11.70
N ARG A 263 -20.23 4.58 12.65
CA ARG A 263 -19.21 5.01 13.65
C ARG A 263 -18.67 3.84 14.46
N LYS A 264 -19.57 3.00 14.99
CA LYS A 264 -19.19 1.84 15.81
C LYS A 264 -18.29 0.86 15.03
N GLN A 265 -18.65 0.59 13.78
CA GLN A 265 -17.85 -0.28 12.92
C GLN A 265 -16.53 0.39 12.52
N THR A 266 -16.52 1.71 12.28
CA THR A 266 -15.29 2.47 12.04
C THR A 266 -14.34 2.42 13.24
N GLU A 267 -14.81 2.59 14.47
CA GLU A 267 -13.95 2.49 15.66
C GLU A 267 -13.39 1.08 15.84
N THR A 268 -14.21 0.05 15.59
CA THR A 268 -13.75 -1.34 15.60
C THR A 268 -12.69 -1.59 14.50
N PHE A 269 -12.91 -1.01 13.32
CA PHE A 269 -12.01 -1.08 12.19
C PHE A 269 -10.66 -0.43 12.50
N ARG A 270 -10.64 0.75 13.14
CA ARG A 270 -9.43 1.47 13.55
C ARG A 270 -8.55 0.64 14.49
N ILE A 271 -9.17 -0.08 15.43
CA ILE A 271 -8.43 -0.96 16.36
C ILE A 271 -7.76 -2.12 15.60
N ARG A 272 -8.47 -2.71 14.63
CA ARG A 272 -7.97 -3.87 13.87
C ARG A 272 -6.94 -3.52 12.81
N TYR A 273 -7.09 -2.37 12.16
CA TYR A 273 -6.28 -1.93 11.01
C TYR A 273 -5.60 -0.59 11.27
N ARG A 274 -5.04 -0.43 12.48
CA ARG A 274 -4.36 0.81 12.91
C ARG A 274 -3.31 1.29 11.90
N ASP A 275 -2.55 0.37 11.32
CA ASP A 275 -1.48 0.67 10.35
C ASP A 275 -1.98 1.29 9.03
N PHE A 276 -3.29 1.27 8.80
CA PHE A 276 -3.93 1.78 7.58
C PHE A 276 -4.85 2.98 7.82
N GLU A 277 -4.87 3.52 9.04
CA GLU A 277 -5.76 4.63 9.42
C GLU A 277 -5.57 5.86 8.52
N ASP A 278 -4.31 6.25 8.29
CA ASP A 278 -3.95 7.39 7.46
C ASP A 278 -4.20 7.09 5.97
N THR A 279 -3.76 5.92 5.49
CA THR A 279 -3.91 5.49 4.09
C THR A 279 -5.37 5.42 3.66
N LEU A 280 -6.27 5.03 4.57
CA LEU A 280 -7.71 4.92 4.29
C LEU A 280 -8.50 6.16 4.71
N HIS A 281 -7.84 7.19 5.23
CA HIS A 281 -8.47 8.45 5.69
C HIS A 281 -9.61 8.20 6.68
N VAL A 282 -9.40 7.30 7.64
CA VAL A 282 -10.48 6.85 8.54
C VAL A 282 -11.00 7.98 9.43
N GLN A 283 -10.11 8.88 9.88
CA GLN A 283 -10.51 10.07 10.65
C GLN A 283 -11.39 11.02 9.86
N ASP A 284 -11.09 11.23 8.59
CA ASP A 284 -11.88 12.13 7.74
C ASP A 284 -13.25 11.52 7.45
N PHE A 285 -13.34 10.18 7.35
CA PHE A 285 -14.62 9.50 7.28
C PHE A 285 -15.46 9.69 8.55
N LEU A 286 -14.88 9.63 9.75
CA LEU A 286 -15.62 9.91 11.00
C LEU A 286 -16.19 11.33 11.03
N LYS A 287 -15.40 12.33 10.62
CA LYS A 287 -15.88 13.72 10.50
C LYS A 287 -17.02 13.83 9.48
N HIS A 288 -16.89 13.17 8.34
CA HIS A 288 -17.93 13.13 7.31
C HIS A 288 -19.23 12.50 7.85
N VAL A 289 -19.15 11.41 8.61
CA VAL A 289 -20.33 10.82 9.28
C VAL A 289 -20.99 11.82 10.24
N ASP A 290 -20.20 12.59 11.00
CA ASP A 290 -20.71 13.62 11.89
C ASP A 290 -21.42 14.77 11.14
N GLU A 291 -20.86 15.19 10.00
CA GLU A 291 -21.47 16.20 9.14
C GLU A 291 -22.78 15.70 8.53
N LEU A 292 -22.81 14.45 8.06
CA LEU A 292 -24.02 13.82 7.54
C LEU A 292 -25.11 13.71 8.61
N GLU A 293 -24.76 13.32 9.84
CA GLU A 293 -25.73 13.22 10.93
C GLU A 293 -26.25 14.60 11.36
N LYS A 294 -25.39 15.63 11.45
CA LYS A 294 -25.81 17.01 11.75
C LYS A 294 -26.75 17.60 10.71
N SER A 295 -26.58 17.21 9.44
CA SER A 295 -27.46 17.64 8.35
C SER A 295 -28.84 16.98 8.39
N LEU A 296 -29.01 15.97 9.23
CA LEU A 296 -30.21 15.15 9.31
C LEU A 296 -31.18 15.66 10.37
N ASP A 297 -32.47 15.69 10.04
CA ASP A 297 -33.50 15.92 11.04
C ASP A 297 -33.77 14.65 11.86
N SER A 298 -33.47 14.73 13.17
CA SER A 298 -33.63 13.61 14.11
C SER A 298 -35.07 13.18 14.32
N GLU A 299 -36.05 14.08 14.15
CA GLU A 299 -37.47 13.74 14.25
C GLU A 299 -37.92 12.94 13.03
N THR A 300 -37.49 13.35 11.84
CA THR A 300 -37.71 12.61 10.60
C THR A 300 -37.08 11.22 10.64
N ALA A 301 -35.87 11.05 11.20
CA ALA A 301 -35.25 9.73 11.33
C ALA A 301 -36.14 8.75 12.14
N LYS A 302 -36.69 9.22 13.27
CA LYS A 302 -37.61 8.43 14.13
C LYS A 302 -38.93 8.11 13.44
N MET A 303 -39.36 8.93 12.47
CA MET A 303 -40.60 8.66 11.74
C MET A 303 -40.57 7.33 10.99
N TRP A 304 -39.39 6.89 10.56
CA TRP A 304 -39.20 5.67 9.79
C TRP A 304 -39.23 4.39 10.63
N GLU A 305 -39.28 4.50 11.96
CA GLU A 305 -39.53 3.35 12.84
C GLU A 305 -40.97 2.84 12.72
N LYS A 306 -41.91 3.73 12.36
CA LYS A 306 -43.36 3.42 12.28
C LYS A 306 -43.90 3.45 10.85
N ASN A 307 -43.19 4.10 9.94
CA ASN A 307 -43.59 4.27 8.55
C ASN A 307 -42.69 3.42 7.64
N ASP A 308 -43.27 2.87 6.58
CA ASP A 308 -42.56 2.07 5.58
C ASP A 308 -41.81 2.98 4.57
N PRO A 309 -40.47 3.03 4.61
CA PRO A 309 -39.70 3.90 3.73
C PRO A 309 -39.77 3.46 2.25
N GLU A 310 -40.01 2.17 1.98
CA GLU A 310 -40.08 1.64 0.61
C GLU A 310 -41.36 2.14 -0.08
N LYS A 311 -42.49 2.10 0.63
CA LYS A 311 -43.76 2.68 0.15
C LYS A 311 -43.65 4.17 -0.06
N ALA A 312 -42.97 4.89 0.83
CA ALA A 312 -42.73 6.32 0.68
C ALA A 312 -41.87 6.62 -0.57
N LEU A 313 -40.87 5.79 -0.88
CA LEU A 313 -40.08 5.92 -2.10
C LEU A 313 -40.93 5.74 -3.36
N ALA A 314 -41.79 4.71 -3.41
CA ALA A 314 -42.73 4.51 -4.52
C ALA A 314 -43.76 5.65 -4.65
N GLN A 315 -44.17 6.23 -3.51
CA GLN A 315 -45.02 7.41 -3.49
C GLN A 315 -44.29 8.64 -4.06
N ALA A 316 -43.00 8.81 -3.78
CA ALA A 316 -42.20 9.90 -4.35
C ALA A 316 -42.16 9.81 -5.88
N ASP A 317 -41.98 8.62 -6.44
CA ASP A 317 -42.06 8.39 -7.90
C ASP A 317 -43.41 8.80 -8.48
N THR A 318 -44.48 8.42 -7.81
CA THR A 318 -45.84 8.80 -8.21
C THR A 318 -46.05 10.31 -8.15
N LEU A 319 -45.47 10.99 -7.16
CA LEU A 319 -45.56 12.45 -7.03
C LEU A 319 -44.76 13.17 -8.13
N ILE A 320 -43.58 12.66 -8.50
CA ILE A 320 -42.78 13.19 -9.61
C ILE A 320 -43.54 13.04 -10.93
N ALA A 321 -44.08 11.86 -11.21
CA ALA A 321 -44.83 11.59 -12.44
C ALA A 321 -46.09 12.47 -12.57
N ASN A 322 -46.75 12.77 -11.45
CA ASN A 322 -47.91 13.66 -11.38
C ASN A 322 -47.55 15.16 -11.26
N GLU A 323 -46.28 15.52 -11.47
CA GLU A 323 -45.76 16.89 -11.42
C GLU A 323 -46.01 17.62 -10.08
N LYS A 324 -46.20 16.87 -8.98
CA LYS A 324 -46.35 17.39 -7.62
C LYS A 324 -44.98 17.58 -6.97
N PHE A 325 -44.14 18.41 -7.57
CA PHE A 325 -42.71 18.51 -7.26
C PHE A 325 -42.41 18.90 -5.81
N GLU A 326 -43.12 19.87 -5.21
CA GLU A 326 -42.87 20.26 -3.82
C GLU A 326 -43.11 19.10 -2.83
N LYS A 327 -44.22 18.37 -3.01
CA LYS A 327 -44.53 17.21 -2.16
C LYS A 327 -43.52 16.09 -2.33
N ALA A 328 -43.05 15.88 -3.55
CA ALA A 328 -42.01 14.89 -3.83
C ALA A 328 -40.65 15.33 -3.23
N LYS A 329 -40.29 16.62 -3.32
CA LYS A 329 -39.08 17.21 -2.73
C LYS A 329 -39.07 16.99 -1.21
N ASP A 330 -40.17 17.34 -0.54
CA ASP A 330 -40.32 17.13 0.91
C ASP A 330 -40.19 15.66 1.30
N LEU A 331 -40.85 14.76 0.58
CA LEU A 331 -40.83 13.33 0.87
C LEU A 331 -39.43 12.72 0.66
N LEU A 332 -38.75 13.10 -0.43
CA LEU A 332 -37.39 12.64 -0.72
C LEU A 332 -36.37 13.19 0.27
N ASN A 333 -36.49 14.45 0.68
CA ASN A 333 -35.65 15.01 1.74
C ASN A 333 -35.84 14.26 3.06
N LYS A 334 -37.07 13.84 3.38
CA LYS A 334 -37.32 12.98 4.54
C LYS A 334 -36.73 11.58 4.39
N LEU A 335 -36.78 11.00 3.19
CA LEU A 335 -36.23 9.67 2.92
C LEU A 335 -34.70 9.60 3.02
N LYS A 336 -34.00 10.74 2.94
CA LYS A 336 -32.54 10.81 3.15
C LYS A 336 -32.11 10.41 4.57
N SER A 337 -33.03 10.39 5.54
CA SER A 337 -32.79 9.86 6.89
C SER A 337 -33.16 8.40 7.08
N SER A 338 -33.58 7.72 6.01
CA SER A 338 -33.95 6.29 6.03
C SER A 338 -32.86 5.41 5.44
N LYS A 339 -33.09 4.09 5.48
CA LYS A 339 -32.24 3.07 4.83
C LYS A 339 -32.14 3.21 3.30
N TYR A 340 -32.98 4.04 2.67
CA TYR A 340 -32.98 4.32 1.23
C TYR A 340 -32.40 5.71 0.91
N ARG A 341 -31.39 6.16 1.67
CA ARG A 341 -30.79 7.49 1.49
C ARG A 341 -30.22 7.65 0.08
N LYS A 342 -29.54 6.62 -0.44
CA LYS A 342 -29.01 6.60 -1.81
C LYS A 342 -30.12 6.80 -2.84
N GLU A 343 -31.15 5.96 -2.80
CA GLU A 343 -32.25 5.99 -3.75
C GLU A 343 -33.01 7.32 -3.63
N ALA A 344 -33.18 7.86 -2.42
CA ALA A 344 -33.76 9.17 -2.22
C ALA A 344 -32.95 10.29 -2.87
N ASN A 345 -31.61 10.26 -2.76
CA ASN A 345 -30.72 11.20 -3.44
C ASN A 345 -30.79 11.07 -4.97
N GLU A 346 -30.76 9.84 -5.50
CA GLU A 346 -30.89 9.59 -6.94
C GLU A 346 -32.23 10.10 -7.49
N LYS A 347 -33.33 9.81 -6.79
CA LYS A 347 -34.66 10.32 -7.16
C LYS A 347 -34.78 11.83 -7.01
N TYR A 348 -34.04 12.45 -6.08
CA TYR A 348 -33.99 13.90 -5.93
C TYR A 348 -33.39 14.56 -7.18
N ILE A 349 -32.36 13.93 -7.78
CA ILE A 349 -31.78 14.39 -9.05
C ILE A 349 -32.81 14.29 -10.18
N VAL A 350 -33.51 13.15 -10.28
CA VAL A 350 -34.59 12.96 -11.28
C VAL A 350 -35.69 13.99 -11.12
N LEU A 351 -36.09 14.28 -9.88
CA LEU A 351 -37.07 15.33 -9.56
C LEU A 351 -36.59 16.72 -10.01
N ALA A 352 -35.34 17.07 -9.70
CA ALA A 352 -34.76 18.36 -10.08
C ALA A 352 -34.76 18.53 -11.60
N ASP A 353 -34.35 17.49 -12.33
CA ASP A 353 -34.30 17.51 -13.79
C ASP A 353 -35.70 17.57 -14.42
N ALA A 354 -36.68 16.85 -13.86
CA ALA A 354 -38.07 16.92 -14.31
C ALA A 354 -38.67 18.32 -14.09
N TYR A 355 -38.45 18.91 -12.90
CA TYR A 355 -38.88 20.26 -12.58
C TYR A 355 -38.27 21.29 -13.51
N CYS A 356 -36.95 21.28 -13.67
CA CYS A 356 -36.23 22.23 -14.51
C CYS A 356 -36.58 22.08 -16.00
N ASN A 357 -36.81 20.85 -16.48
CA ASN A 357 -37.33 20.63 -17.83
C ASN A 357 -38.72 21.27 -18.03
N LYS A 358 -39.61 21.17 -17.03
CA LYS A 358 -40.92 21.82 -17.09
C LYS A 358 -40.78 23.34 -17.14
N GLN A 359 -39.95 23.93 -16.29
CA GLN A 359 -39.70 25.38 -16.30
C GLN A 359 -39.10 25.86 -17.63
N ARG A 360 -38.16 25.10 -18.21
CA ARG A 360 -37.61 25.38 -19.54
C ARG A 360 -38.67 25.30 -20.64
N LYS A 361 -39.58 24.33 -20.60
CA LYS A 361 -40.71 24.25 -21.55
C LYS A 361 -41.64 25.46 -21.42
N THR A 362 -42.00 25.86 -20.20
CA THR A 362 -42.78 27.08 -19.94
C THR A 362 -42.08 28.31 -20.48
N THR A 363 -40.76 28.42 -20.25
CA THR A 363 -39.92 29.49 -20.80
C THR A 363 -39.99 29.53 -22.32
N SER A 364 -39.79 28.40 -23.00
CA SER A 364 -39.88 28.33 -24.47
C SER A 364 -41.24 28.74 -25.00
N GLN A 365 -42.33 28.39 -24.30
CA GLN A 365 -43.68 28.81 -24.70
C GLN A 365 -43.90 30.32 -24.55
N ILE A 366 -43.42 30.93 -23.46
CA ILE A 366 -43.53 32.38 -23.24
C ILE A 366 -42.65 33.13 -24.24
N PHE A 367 -41.43 32.65 -24.48
CA PHE A 367 -40.53 33.20 -25.50
C PHE A 367 -41.14 33.12 -26.91
N ALA A 368 -41.73 31.99 -27.29
CA ALA A 368 -42.40 31.88 -28.59
C ALA A 368 -43.60 32.85 -28.73
N LYS A 369 -44.25 33.23 -27.62
CA LYS A 369 -45.30 34.26 -27.61
C LYS A 369 -44.71 35.67 -27.78
N SER A 370 -43.53 35.96 -27.21
CA SER A 370 -42.88 37.27 -27.36
C SER A 370 -42.47 37.52 -28.81
N LEU A 371 -42.01 36.48 -29.53
CA LEU A 371 -41.63 36.59 -30.95
C LEU A 371 -42.81 36.97 -31.87
N LYS A 372 -44.05 36.69 -31.46
CA LYS A 372 -45.26 37.02 -32.23
C LYS A 372 -45.82 38.41 -31.90
N GLN A 373 -45.18 39.14 -30.98
CA GLN A 373 -45.68 40.42 -30.51
C GLN A 373 -45.03 41.58 -31.27
N THR A 374 -45.85 42.49 -31.80
CA THR A 374 -45.40 43.69 -32.52
C THR A 374 -45.22 44.90 -31.61
N ASP A 375 -45.89 44.90 -30.46
CA ASP A 375 -45.76 45.91 -29.41
C ASP A 375 -44.50 45.64 -28.57
N GLU A 376 -43.50 46.51 -28.70
CA GLU A 376 -42.20 46.39 -28.02
C GLU A 376 -42.30 46.36 -26.50
N ALA A 377 -43.23 47.11 -25.89
CA ALA A 377 -43.41 47.09 -24.45
C ALA A 377 -43.95 45.73 -23.97
N LYS A 378 -44.90 45.16 -24.71
CA LYS A 378 -45.45 43.82 -24.42
C LYS A 378 -44.43 42.71 -24.71
N LYS A 379 -43.61 42.85 -25.74
CA LYS A 379 -42.53 41.92 -26.06
C LYS A 379 -41.49 41.88 -24.94
N LYS A 380 -41.00 43.04 -24.48
CA LYS A 380 -40.07 43.14 -23.34
C LYS A 380 -40.65 42.54 -22.07
N LYS A 381 -41.94 42.80 -21.78
CA LYS A 381 -42.64 42.17 -20.65
C LYS A 381 -42.63 40.64 -20.75
N LEU A 382 -42.99 40.08 -21.90
CA LEU A 382 -43.00 38.62 -22.11
C LEU A 382 -41.60 38.01 -22.03
N LEU A 383 -40.56 38.70 -22.50
CA LEU A 383 -39.18 38.22 -22.35
C LEU A 383 -38.75 38.18 -20.88
N ASN A 384 -39.10 39.21 -20.08
CA ASN A 384 -38.87 39.18 -18.63
C ASN A 384 -39.68 38.04 -17.96
N ASP A 385 -40.95 37.86 -18.34
CA ASP A 385 -41.79 36.77 -17.84
C ASP A 385 -41.23 35.38 -18.23
N ALA A 386 -40.48 35.28 -19.33
CA ALA A 386 -39.83 34.04 -19.75
C ALA A 386 -38.57 33.72 -18.94
N ILE A 387 -37.92 34.72 -18.31
CA ILE A 387 -36.76 34.50 -17.43
C ILE A 387 -37.20 33.91 -16.08
N ALA A 388 -38.33 34.37 -15.53
CA ALA A 388 -38.77 34.00 -14.18
C ALA A 388 -38.87 32.47 -13.92
N PRO A 389 -39.35 31.62 -14.84
CA PRO A 389 -39.32 30.16 -14.68
C PRO A 389 -37.89 29.58 -14.58
N LEU A 390 -36.94 30.12 -15.34
CA LEU A 390 -35.54 29.68 -15.29
C LEU A 390 -34.90 30.03 -13.95
N ASP A 391 -35.15 31.25 -13.46
CA ASP A 391 -34.68 31.68 -12.13
C ASP A 391 -35.24 30.79 -11.02
N LYS A 392 -36.52 30.40 -11.11
CA LYS A 392 -37.13 29.44 -10.16
C LYS A 392 -36.43 28.09 -10.17
N CYS A 393 -36.05 27.56 -11.34
CA CYS A 393 -35.28 26.31 -11.41
C CYS A 393 -33.92 26.44 -10.71
N LEU A 394 -33.16 27.51 -10.98
CA LEU A 394 -31.83 27.71 -10.38
C LEU A 394 -31.90 27.99 -8.87
N ALA A 395 -32.97 28.64 -8.40
CA ALA A 395 -33.18 28.89 -6.98
C ALA A 395 -33.59 27.61 -6.22
N GLU A 396 -34.51 26.82 -6.77
CA GLU A 396 -35.03 25.62 -6.10
C GLU A 396 -34.08 24.42 -6.18
N PHE A 397 -33.30 24.33 -7.27
CA PHE A 397 -32.35 23.25 -7.55
C PHE A 397 -31.03 23.80 -8.11
N PRO A 398 -30.20 24.45 -7.30
CA PRO A 398 -28.94 25.05 -7.76
C PRO A 398 -27.94 24.02 -8.31
N GLU A 399 -28.02 22.78 -7.86
CA GLU A 399 -27.13 21.67 -8.24
C GLU A 399 -27.77 20.72 -9.28
N THR A 400 -28.78 21.17 -10.03
CA THR A 400 -29.37 20.37 -11.13
C THR A 400 -28.34 20.06 -12.21
N THR A 401 -28.41 18.86 -12.79
CA THR A 401 -27.55 18.45 -13.91
C THR A 401 -27.76 19.33 -15.16
N GLN A 402 -28.86 20.07 -15.21
CA GLN A 402 -29.21 20.96 -16.32
C GLN A 402 -28.77 22.41 -16.10
N ARG A 403 -28.04 22.72 -15.04
CA ARG A 403 -27.71 24.11 -14.64
C ARG A 403 -27.16 24.93 -15.80
N GLU A 404 -26.14 24.42 -16.50
CA GLU A 404 -25.51 25.09 -17.64
C GLU A 404 -26.51 25.42 -18.76
N LYS A 405 -27.43 24.48 -19.07
CA LYS A 405 -28.47 24.68 -20.08
C LYS A 405 -29.49 25.73 -19.65
N VAL A 406 -29.85 25.76 -18.37
CA VAL A 406 -30.78 26.75 -17.80
C VAL A 406 -30.14 28.13 -17.83
N GLU A 407 -28.88 28.26 -17.39
CA GLU A 407 -28.12 29.51 -17.43
C GLU A 407 -27.91 30.01 -18.87
N SER A 408 -27.64 29.11 -19.82
CA SER A 408 -27.50 29.45 -21.24
C SER A 408 -28.81 30.01 -21.82
N ASN A 409 -29.95 29.35 -21.56
CA ASN A 409 -31.27 29.84 -21.96
C ASN A 409 -31.58 31.22 -21.36
N ARG A 410 -31.23 31.44 -20.09
CA ARG A 410 -31.41 32.71 -19.38
C ARG A 410 -30.60 33.82 -20.06
N LYS A 411 -29.30 33.60 -20.27
CA LYS A 411 -28.40 34.55 -20.95
C LYS A 411 -28.87 34.86 -22.38
N PHE A 412 -29.42 33.88 -23.09
CA PHE A 412 -29.97 34.11 -24.42
C PHE A 412 -31.16 35.07 -24.40
N ILE A 413 -32.11 34.87 -23.48
CA ILE A 413 -33.29 35.74 -23.35
C ILE A 413 -32.89 37.15 -22.87
N GLU A 414 -31.92 37.25 -21.96
CA GLU A 414 -31.35 38.54 -21.52
C GLU A 414 -30.73 39.33 -22.69
N LYS A 415 -30.04 38.65 -23.62
CA LYS A 415 -29.52 39.28 -24.83
C LYS A 415 -30.63 39.77 -25.76
N GLU A 416 -31.72 39.01 -25.90
CA GLU A 416 -32.88 39.46 -26.69
C GLU A 416 -33.63 40.63 -26.03
N LEU A 417 -33.57 40.75 -24.69
CA LEU A 417 -34.11 41.90 -23.95
C LEU A 417 -33.30 43.19 -24.13
N ALA A 418 -31.99 43.05 -24.37
CA ALA A 418 -31.06 44.17 -24.55
C ALA A 418 -31.06 44.74 -25.99
N LYS A 419 -31.68 44.03 -26.94
CA LYS A 419 -31.99 44.53 -28.28
C LYS A 419 -33.23 45.43 -28.23
#